data_AF-A0A6J1WYW6-F1
#
_entry.id   AF-A0A6J1WYW6-F1
#
_cell.length_a   1.000
_cell.length_b   1.000
_cell.length_c   1.000
_cell.angle_alpha   90.00
_cell.angle_beta   90.00
_cell.angle_gamma   90.00
#
_symmetry.space_group_name_H-M   'P 1'
#
loop_
_entity.id
_entity.type
_entity.pdbx_description
1 polymer ?
#
loop_
_entity_poly.entity_id
_entity_poly.type
_entity_poly.pdbx_seq_one_letter_code
_entity_poly.pdbx_strand_id
1 'polypeptide(L)'
;VAHLERTGYYLTVKDNQVVQLHPSTCLDHKPDWVIYNEFVLTTKNYIRTVTDIKPEWLLKIAPQYYELNNFPQCEARRQLELLQARLDSKVYQEGF
;
A
#
# COMPACT_ATOMS: atom_id res chain seq x y z
N VAL A 1 -6.34 0.94 1.28
CA VAL A 1 -4.94 1.16 0.80
C VAL A 1 -4.68 0.22 -0.36
N ALA A 2 -3.96 0.67 -1.38
CA ALA A 2 -3.57 -0.13 -2.52
C ALA A 2 -2.10 0.09 -2.89
N HIS A 3 -1.48 -0.93 -3.49
CA HIS A 3 -0.09 -0.96 -3.92
C HIS A 3 0.00 -1.07 -5.44
N LEU A 4 0.92 -0.34 -6.07
CA LEU A 4 1.17 -0.38 -7.51
C LEU A 4 1.94 -1.65 -7.88
N GLU A 5 1.36 -2.46 -8.75
CA GLU A 5 2.06 -3.60 -9.35
C GLU A 5 2.89 -3.18 -10.56
N ARG A 6 3.93 -3.97 -10.88
CA ARG A 6 4.84 -3.71 -12.02
C ARG A 6 4.12 -3.65 -13.37
N THR A 7 2.98 -4.31 -13.46
CA THR A 7 2.06 -4.32 -14.61
C THR A 7 1.29 -3.01 -14.78
N GLY A 8 1.34 -2.10 -13.80
CA GLY A 8 0.76 -0.75 -13.86
C GLY A 8 -0.68 -0.62 -13.35
N TYR A 9 -1.25 -1.69 -12.79
CA TYR A 9 -2.50 -1.66 -12.02
C TYR A 9 -2.21 -1.67 -10.52
N TYR A 10 -3.20 -1.33 -9.71
CA TYR A 10 -3.10 -1.38 -8.25
C TYR A 10 -3.75 -2.65 -7.70
N LEU A 11 -3.21 -3.19 -6.62
CA LEU A 11 -3.84 -4.22 -5.81
C LEU A 11 -4.23 -3.65 -4.45
N THR A 12 -5.48 -3.85 -4.05
CA THR A 12 -5.88 -3.53 -2.68
C THR A 12 -5.16 -4.45 -1.68
N VAL A 13 -4.73 -3.86 -0.58
CA VAL A 13 -4.08 -4.59 0.51
C VAL A 13 -5.04 -5.63 1.09
N LYS A 14 -4.55 -6.83 1.40
CA LYS A 14 -5.26 -8.01 1.93
C LYS A 14 -6.26 -8.67 0.99
N ASP A 15 -7.10 -7.89 0.30
CA ASP A 15 -8.16 -8.46 -0.55
C ASP A 15 -7.71 -8.73 -2.00
N ASN A 16 -6.52 -8.25 -2.38
CA ASN A 16 -5.91 -8.44 -3.70
C ASN A 16 -6.85 -8.08 -4.87
N GLN A 17 -7.78 -7.13 -4.65
CA GLN A 17 -8.65 -6.64 -5.71
C GLN A 17 -7.84 -5.78 -6.67
N VAL A 18 -7.87 -6.15 -7.96
CA VAL A 18 -7.30 -5.36 -9.05
C VAL A 18 -8.12 -4.10 -9.23
N VAL A 19 -7.48 -2.95 -9.06
CA VAL A 19 -8.10 -1.62 -9.18
C VAL A 19 -7.25 -0.67 -10.00
N GLN A 20 -7.87 0.38 -10.52
CA GLN A 20 -7.18 1.50 -11.17
C GLN A 20 -7.52 2.80 -10.46
N LEU A 21 -6.66 3.82 -10.61
CA LEU A 21 -7.00 5.17 -10.17
C LEU A 21 -8.20 5.66 -10.99
N HIS A 22 -9.22 6.19 -10.31
CA HIS A 22 -10.38 6.75 -10.98
C HIS A 22 -9.95 7.93 -11.89
N PRO A 23 -10.54 8.11 -13.10
CA PRO A 23 -10.15 9.19 -14.02
C PRO A 23 -10.28 10.60 -13.46
N SER A 24 -11.05 10.80 -12.40
CA SER A 24 -11.17 12.08 -11.69
C SER A 24 -10.03 12.36 -10.70
N THR A 25 -9.03 11.48 -10.61
CA THR A 25 -7.86 11.73 -9.75
C THR A 25 -7.07 12.93 -10.27
N CYS A 26 -6.49 13.70 -9.35
CA CYS A 26 -5.61 14.83 -9.68
C CYS A 26 -4.13 14.45 -9.61
N LEU A 27 -3.81 13.17 -9.39
CA LEU A 27 -2.43 12.68 -9.39
C LEU A 27 -1.88 12.67 -10.82
N ASP A 28 -0.75 13.33 -11.02
CA ASP A 28 0.01 13.41 -12.28
C ASP A 28 0.99 12.24 -12.47
N HIS A 29 1.20 11.44 -11.43
CA HIS A 29 2.05 10.27 -11.41
C HIS A 29 1.33 9.06 -10.80
N LYS A 30 1.97 7.88 -10.87
CA LYS A 30 1.50 6.65 -10.24
C LYS A 30 2.36 6.33 -9.02
N PRO A 31 1.99 6.79 -7.82
CA PRO A 31 2.73 6.47 -6.60
C PRO A 31 2.62 4.98 -6.27
N ASP A 32 3.67 4.41 -5.66
CA ASP A 32 3.73 2.99 -5.32
C ASP A 32 2.68 2.58 -4.28
N TRP A 33 2.35 3.50 -3.37
CA TRP A 33 1.39 3.27 -2.29
C TRP A 33 0.36 4.38 -2.23
N VAL A 34 -0.90 3.98 -2.14
CA VAL A 34 -1.99 4.93 -2.05
C VAL A 34 -3.01 4.56 -0.99
N ILE A 35 -3.54 5.57 -0.31
CA ILE A 35 -4.79 5.46 0.43
C ILE A 35 -5.93 5.99 -0.42
N TYR A 36 -7.10 5.38 -0.31
CA TYR A 36 -8.31 5.76 -1.05
C TYR A 36 -9.50 5.84 -0.10
N ASN A 37 -10.45 6.71 -0.41
CA ASN A 37 -11.69 6.85 0.36
C ASN A 37 -12.78 5.89 -0.13
N GLU A 38 -12.88 5.71 -1.44
CA GLU A 38 -14.01 5.01 -2.06
C GLU A 38 -13.55 3.93 -3.02
N PHE A 39 -14.24 2.79 -2.97
CA PHE A 39 -14.16 1.75 -3.98
C PHE A 39 -15.37 1.86 -4.92
N VAL A 40 -15.12 2.02 -6.22
CA VAL A 40 -16.15 2.18 -7.25
C VAL A 40 -16.19 0.93 -8.11
N LEU A 41 -17.24 0.12 -7.92
CA LEU A 41 -17.49 -1.12 -8.65
C LEU A 41 -18.22 -0.82 -9.98
N THR A 42 -17.56 -1.09 -11.12
CA THR A 42 -18.15 -0.97 -12.47
C THR A 42 -17.65 -2.12 -13.36
N THR A 43 -17.61 -1.95 -14.69
CA THR A 43 -16.90 -2.87 -15.60
C THR A 43 -15.41 -3.01 -15.27
N LYS A 44 -14.78 -1.94 -14.76
CA LYS A 44 -13.45 -1.97 -14.15
C LYS A 44 -13.55 -1.41 -12.73
N ASN A 45 -12.81 -1.99 -11.79
CA ASN A 45 -12.81 -1.47 -10.43
C ASN A 45 -11.91 -0.24 -10.34
N TYR A 46 -12.41 0.82 -9.72
CA TYR A 46 -11.67 2.05 -9.50
C TYR A 46 -11.59 2.40 -8.02
N ILE A 47 -10.52 3.08 -7.64
CA ILE A 47 -10.41 3.76 -6.34
C ILE A 47 -10.45 5.27 -6.55
N ARG A 48 -11.24 5.98 -5.73
CA ARG A 48 -11.48 7.42 -5.84
C ARG A 48 -11.04 8.14 -4.56
N THR A 49 -10.70 9.43 -4.72
CA THR A 49 -10.18 10.29 -3.65
C THR A 49 -8.92 9.66 -3.07
N VAL A 50 -7.89 9.63 -3.92
CA VAL A 50 -6.65 8.90 -3.70
C VAL A 50 -5.57 9.86 -3.22
N THR A 51 -4.79 9.46 -2.22
CA THR A 51 -3.65 10.22 -1.71
C THR A 51 -2.40 9.36 -1.71
N ASP A 52 -1.28 9.91 -2.17
CA ASP A 52 0.05 9.29 -2.09
C ASP A 52 0.50 9.20 -0.63
N ILE A 53 1.01 8.04 -0.23
CA ILE A 53 1.45 7.77 1.13
C ILE A 53 2.77 7.02 1.15
N LYS A 54 3.51 7.18 2.23
CA LYS A 54 4.70 6.37 2.48
C LYS A 54 4.33 5.08 3.22
N PRO A 55 4.84 3.90 2.79
CA PRO A 55 4.50 2.62 3.40
C PRO A 55 4.90 2.51 4.88
N GLU A 56 5.93 3.23 5.33
CA GLU A 56 6.33 3.21 6.74
C GLU A 56 5.26 3.74 7.69
N TRP A 57 4.35 4.60 7.20
CA TRP A 57 3.25 5.11 8.00
C TRP A 57 2.25 4.01 8.34
N LEU A 58 2.05 3.05 7.44
CA LEU A 58 1.13 1.93 7.63
C LEU A 58 1.59 1.04 8.80
N LEU A 59 2.88 0.71 8.83
CA LEU A 59 3.50 -0.10 9.88
C LEU A 59 3.50 0.63 11.24
N LYS A 60 3.70 1.95 11.24
CA LYS A 60 3.73 2.76 12.47
C LYS A 60 2.35 3.04 13.06
N ILE A 61 1.37 3.37 12.21
CA ILE A 61 0.06 3.84 12.66
C ILE A 61 -0.88 2.66 12.95
N ALA A 62 -0.79 1.58 12.16
CA ALA A 62 -1.70 0.45 12.27
C ALA A 62 -0.96 -0.91 12.24
N PRO A 63 0.01 -1.14 13.15
CA PRO A 63 0.84 -2.36 13.14
C PRO A 63 0.00 -3.64 13.15
N GLN A 64 -1.09 -3.67 13.95
CA GLN A 64 -2.00 -4.82 14.06
C GLN A 64 -2.69 -5.17 12.73
N TYR A 65 -3.03 -4.15 11.92
CA TYR A 65 -3.63 -4.39 10.62
C TYR A 65 -2.58 -4.90 9.62
N TYR A 66 -1.35 -4.39 9.69
CA TYR A 66 -0.26 -4.73 8.78
C TYR A 66 0.65 -5.85 9.30
N GLU A 67 0.15 -6.71 10.18
CA GLU A 67 0.87 -7.89 10.67
C GLU A 67 1.21 -8.86 9.52
N LEU A 68 2.52 -9.01 9.26
CA LEU A 68 3.05 -9.73 8.11
C LEU A 68 2.76 -11.25 8.16
N ASN A 69 2.60 -11.80 9.36
CA ASN A 69 2.28 -13.22 9.57
C ASN A 69 0.91 -13.61 9.00
N ASN A 70 -0.05 -12.68 8.99
CA ASN A 70 -1.41 -12.89 8.49
C ASN A 70 -1.67 -12.13 7.18
N PHE A 71 -0.61 -11.65 6.52
CA PHE A 71 -0.71 -10.89 5.29
C PHE A 71 -0.57 -11.83 4.08
N PRO A 72 -1.42 -11.72 3.06
CA PRO A 72 -1.32 -12.58 1.88
C PRO A 72 0.01 -12.37 1.14
N GLN A 73 0.51 -13.44 0.52
CA GLN A 73 1.74 -13.36 -0.27
C GLN A 73 1.50 -12.49 -1.52
N CYS A 74 2.12 -11.32 -1.56
CA CYS A 74 2.05 -10.35 -2.67
C CYS A 74 3.27 -9.41 -2.65
N GLU A 75 3.49 -8.61 -3.70
CA GLU A 75 4.61 -7.67 -3.74
C GLU A 75 4.50 -6.62 -2.62
N ALA A 76 3.28 -6.17 -2.29
CA ALA A 76 3.03 -5.26 -1.18
C ALA A 76 3.56 -5.82 0.16
N ARG A 77 3.33 -7.11 0.44
CA ARG A 77 3.88 -7.80 1.62
C ARG A 77 5.40 -7.80 1.60
N ARG A 78 6.00 -8.14 0.47
CA ARG A 78 7.47 -8.20 0.30
C ARG A 78 8.11 -6.83 0.58
N GLN A 79 7.51 -5.75 0.07
CA GLN A 79 7.97 -4.39 0.33
C GLN A 79 7.87 -4.03 1.82
N LEU A 80 6.75 -4.39 2.48
CA LEU A 80 6.57 -4.14 3.91
C LEU A 80 7.54 -4.96 4.78
N GLU A 81 7.82 -6.22 4.42
CA GLU A 81 8.83 -7.06 5.09
C GLU A 81 10.23 -6.43 5.04
N LEU A 82 10.66 -5.98 3.85
CA LEU A 82 11.94 -5.31 3.69
C LEU A 82 12.01 -3.99 4.48
N LEU A 83 10.90 -3.25 4.49
CA LEU A 83 10.80 -1.99 5.22
C LEU A 83 10.85 -2.21 6.73
N GLN A 84 10.15 -3.22 7.24
CA GLN A 84 10.17 -3.61 8.65
C GLN A 84 11.60 -3.98 9.08
N ALA A 85 12.29 -4.84 8.34
CA ALA A 85 13.67 -5.23 8.65
C ALA A 85 14.63 -4.03 8.67
N ARG A 86 14.45 -3.07 7.75
CA ARG A 86 15.21 -1.82 7.73
C ARG A 86 14.89 -0.94 8.94
N LEU A 87 13.63 -0.82 9.34
CA LEU A 87 13.23 -0.03 10.51
C LEU A 87 13.80 -0.63 11.80
N ASP A 88 13.72 -1.96 11.96
CA ASP A 88 14.25 -2.66 13.13
C ASP A 88 15.77 -2.47 13.24
N SER A 89 16.49 -2.51 12.11
CA SER A 89 17.93 -2.24 12.05
C SER A 89 18.29 -0.81 12.49
N LYS A 90 17.48 0.19 12.11
CA LYS A 90 17.70 1.59 12.50
C LYS A 90 17.44 1.83 13.97
N VAL A 91 16.38 1.24 14.53
CA VAL A 91 16.08 1.31 15.96
C VAL A 91 17.22 0.74 16.78
N TYR A 92 17.86 -0.34 16.31
CA TYR A 92 19.05 -0.91 16.96
C TYR A 92 20.25 0.05 16.94
N GLN A 93 20.42 0.85 15.88
CA GLN A 93 21.52 1.82 15.77
C GLN A 93 21.32 3.08 16.61
N GLU A 94 20.08 3.52 16.81
CA GLU A 94 19.76 4.72 17.62
C GLU A 94 19.66 4.43 19.13
N GLY A 95 19.69 3.16 19.53
CA GLY A 95 19.55 2.70 20.91
C GLY A 95 20.83 2.71 21.78
N PHE A 96 21.87 3.46 21.42
CA PHE A 96 23.13 3.60 22.19
C PHE A 96 23.51 5.07 22.41
#